data_AF-A0A3B0XPJ7-F1
#
_entry.id   AF-A0A3B0XPJ7-F1
#
_cell.length_a   1.000
_cell.length_b   1.000
_cell.length_c   1.000
_cell.angle_alpha   90.00
_cell.angle_beta   90.00
_cell.angle_gamma   90.00
#
_symmetry.space_group_name_H-M   'P 1'
#
loop_
_entity.id
_entity.type
_entity.pdbx_description
1 polymer ?
#
loop_
_entity_poly.entity_id
_entity_poly.type
_entity_poly.pdbx_seq_one_letter_code
_entity_poly.pdbx_strand_id
1 'polypeptide(L)'
;MDTTKGVTIYFNDGTKLLIEYPKLDVNEYDMVTRLNEMLANKHFLVEADGAMLFIPVDNIKYLQVYPAPEKLPAHAISHATIIDV
;
A
#
# COMPACT_ATOMS: atom_id res chain seq x y z
N MET A 1 -4.70 11.46 -18.70
CA MET A 1 -5.43 10.42 -17.95
C MET A 1 -4.90 10.48 -16.54
N ASP A 2 -5.68 11.08 -15.63
CA ASP A 2 -5.29 11.25 -14.23
C ASP A 2 -4.92 9.89 -13.63
N THR A 3 -3.64 9.71 -13.32
CA THR A 3 -3.14 8.45 -12.78
C THR A 3 -3.50 8.42 -11.30
N THR A 4 -4.68 7.89 -10.98
CA THR A 4 -5.14 7.77 -9.60
C THR A 4 -4.14 6.90 -8.83
N LYS A 5 -3.51 7.47 -7.79
CA LYS A 5 -2.66 6.70 -6.87
C LYS A 5 -3.55 6.09 -5.81
N GLY A 6 -3.22 4.88 -5.38
CA GLY A 6 -4.01 4.19 -4.38
C GLY A 6 -3.34 2.97 -3.78
N VAL A 7 -3.98 2.46 -2.75
CA VAL A 7 -3.66 1.17 -2.15
C VAL A 7 -4.95 0.35 -2.06
N THR A 8 -4.87 -0.91 -2.49
CA THR A 8 -5.90 -1.91 -2.20
C THR A 8 -5.36 -2.83 -1.11
N ILE A 9 -6.13 -2.96 -0.02
CA ILE A 9 -5.85 -3.85 1.09
C ILE A 9 -6.76 -5.05 0.94
N TYR A 10 -6.19 -6.24 0.80
CA TYR A 10 -6.94 -7.50 0.80
C TYR A 10 -6.85 -8.10 2.20
N PHE A 11 -7.98 -8.35 2.84
CA PHE A 11 -8.05 -8.89 4.20
C PHE A 11 -8.11 -10.42 4.21
N ASN A 12 -7.79 -11.02 5.35
CA ASN A 12 -7.80 -12.48 5.54
C ASN A 12 -9.21 -13.10 5.43
N ASP A 13 -10.26 -12.30 5.62
CA ASP A 13 -11.65 -12.73 5.46
C ASP A 13 -12.15 -12.68 4.00
N GLY A 14 -11.30 -12.27 3.05
CA GLY A 14 -11.62 -12.16 1.63
C GLY A 14 -12.23 -10.83 1.22
N THR A 15 -12.52 -9.92 2.16
CA THR A 15 -12.93 -8.55 1.84
C THR A 15 -11.75 -7.68 1.41
N LYS A 16 -12.04 -6.51 0.83
CA LYS A 16 -11.01 -5.55 0.44
C LYS A 16 -11.42 -4.11 0.70
N LEU A 17 -10.43 -3.28 1.02
CA LEU A 17 -10.55 -1.82 1.14
C LEU A 17 -9.73 -1.15 0.04
N LEU A 18 -10.34 -0.24 -0.71
CA LEU A 18 -9.69 0.57 -1.74
C LEU A 18 -9.56 1.99 -1.22
N ILE A 19 -8.33 2.52 -1.26
CA ILE A 19 -8.02 3.88 -0.85
C ILE A 19 -7.34 4.58 -2.01
N GLU A 20 -7.93 5.67 -2.47
CA GLU A 20 -7.34 6.58 -3.44
C GLU A 20 -6.78 7.80 -2.71
N TYR A 21 -5.61 8.27 -3.11
CA TYR A 21 -5.02 9.47 -2.54
C TYR A 21 -4.42 10.35 -3.63
N PRO A 22 -4.51 11.69 -3.49
CA PRO A 22 -3.87 12.60 -4.42
C PRO A 22 -2.36 12.40 -4.40
N LYS A 23 -1.70 12.81 -5.49
CA LYS A 23 -0.25 12.67 -5.69
C LYS A 23 0.50 13.22 -4.47
N LEU A 24 0.94 12.32 -3.58
CA LEU A 24 1.85 12.65 -2.48
C LEU A 24 3.08 13.33 -3.09
N ASP A 25 3.36 14.55 -2.66
CA ASP A 25 4.59 15.25 -3.03
C ASP A 25 5.79 14.41 -2.56
N VAL A 26 6.77 14.27 -3.43
CA VAL A 26 7.80 13.22 -3.42
C VAL A 26 8.79 13.34 -2.24
N ASN A 27 8.60 14.31 -1.34
CA ASN A 27 9.69 14.84 -0.53
C ASN A 27 9.62 14.63 0.98
N GLU A 28 8.74 13.80 1.55
CA GLU A 28 8.81 13.59 3.02
C GLU A 28 9.03 12.16 3.46
N TYR A 29 8.46 11.12 2.83
CA TYR A 29 8.77 9.71 3.15
C TYR A 29 8.50 8.79 1.96
N ASP A 30 9.53 8.13 1.43
CA ASP A 30 9.39 7.13 0.35
C ASP A 30 8.41 6.03 0.78
N MET A 31 7.57 5.54 -0.15
CA MET A 31 6.59 4.47 0.09
C MET A 31 7.27 3.22 0.66
N VAL A 32 8.51 2.94 0.25
CA VAL A 32 9.32 1.86 0.82
C VAL A 32 9.57 2.04 2.31
N THR A 33 9.85 3.26 2.76
CA THR A 33 10.05 3.57 4.18
C THR A 33 8.76 3.33 4.97
N ARG A 34 7.61 3.79 4.45
CA ARG A 34 6.29 3.55 5.08
C ARG A 34 5.95 2.07 5.18
N LEU A 35 6.27 1.29 4.15
CA LEU A 35 6.09 -0.16 4.16
C LEU A 35 6.99 -0.82 5.22
N ASN A 36 8.25 -0.40 5.33
CA ASN A 36 9.16 -0.91 6.35
C ASN A 36 8.69 -0.55 7.78
N GLU A 37 8.22 0.68 7.99
CA GLU A 37 7.65 1.10 9.27
C GLU A 37 6.36 0.35 9.62
N MET A 38 5.50 0.09 8.64
CA MET A 38 4.31 -0.74 8.83
C MET A 38 4.70 -2.15 9.28
N LEU A 39 5.69 -2.76 8.64
CA LEU A 39 6.19 -4.09 9.00
C LEU A 39 6.80 -4.09 10.41
N ALA A 40 7.52 -3.04 10.79
CA ALA A 40 8.12 -2.92 12.11
C ALA A 40 7.07 -2.71 13.22
N ASN A 41 6.07 -1.86 12.97
CA ASN A 41 5.07 -1.48 13.97
C ASN A 41 3.82 -2.38 13.97
N LYS A 42 3.72 -3.33 13.03
CA LYS A 42 2.61 -4.29 12.88
C LYS A 42 1.23 -3.66 12.67
N HIS A 43 1.19 -2.42 12.21
CA HIS A 43 -0.04 -1.72 11.86
C HIS A 43 0.17 -0.85 10.63
N PHE A 44 -0.85 -0.80 9.78
CA PHE A 44 -0.95 0.13 8.67
C PHE A 44 -1.84 1.29 9.08
N LEU A 45 -1.27 2.50 9.04
CA LEU A 45 -1.97 3.73 9.40
C LEU A 45 -2.30 4.50 8.14
N VAL A 46 -3.57 4.86 7.98
CA VAL A 46 -4.04 5.69 6.86
C VAL A 46 -5.01 6.73 7.39
N GLU A 47 -4.81 7.99 7.02
CA GLU A 47 -5.85 9.01 7.16
C GLU A 47 -6.69 9.02 5.88
N ALA A 48 -8.00 8.86 6.02
CA ALA A 48 -8.96 8.89 4.93
C ALA A 48 -10.31 9.40 5.44
N ASP A 49 -10.97 10.25 4.66
CA ASP A 49 -12.28 10.82 4.97
C ASP A 49 -12.38 11.48 6.37
N GLY A 50 -11.29 12.09 6.85
CA GLY A 50 -11.23 12.73 8.17
C GLY A 50 -11.11 11.74 9.34
N ALA A 51 -10.89 10.46 9.06
CA ALA A 51 -10.68 9.42 10.05
C ALA A 51 -9.26 8.82 9.94
N MET A 52 -8.68 8.48 11.09
CA MET A 52 -7.45 7.69 11.15
C MET A 52 -7.81 6.21 11.23
N LEU A 53 -7.49 5.46 10.20
CA LEU A 53 -7.62 4.01 10.16
C LEU A 53 -6.38 3.36 10.77
N PHE A 54 -6.59 2.53 11.78
CA PHE A 54 -5.57 1.68 12.37
C PHE A 54 -5.84 0.23 11.93
N ILE A 55 -5.05 -0.28 11.01
CA ILE A 55 -5.29 -1.60 10.42
C ILE A 55 -4.19 -2.56 10.88
N PRO A 56 -4.50 -3.59 11.70
CA PRO A 56 -3.51 -4.58 12.11
C PRO A 56 -2.93 -5.32 10.89
N VAL A 57 -1.61 -5.44 10.81
CA VAL A 57 -0.96 -6.17 9.70
C VAL A 57 -1.37 -7.64 9.70
N ASP A 58 -1.62 -8.22 10.87
CA ASP A 58 -2.06 -9.62 11.00
C ASP A 58 -3.45 -9.87 10.37
N ASN A 59 -4.24 -8.83 10.07
CA ASN A 59 -5.51 -8.95 9.35
C ASN A 59 -5.36 -8.80 7.83
N ILE A 60 -4.20 -8.38 7.34
CA ILE A 60 -3.93 -8.10 5.93
C ILE A 60 -3.35 -9.35 5.27
N LYS A 61 -4.01 -9.82 4.21
CA LYS A 61 -3.53 -10.90 3.35
C LYS A 61 -2.41 -10.42 2.42
N TYR A 62 -2.65 -9.30 1.72
CA TYR A 62 -1.62 -8.60 0.95
C TYR A 62 -2.07 -7.17 0.60
N LEU A 63 -1.09 -6.34 0.21
CA LEU A 63 -1.30 -4.97 -0.28
C LEU A 63 -0.99 -4.89 -1.77
N GLN A 64 -1.80 -4.13 -2.50
CA GLN A 64 -1.53 -3.75 -3.88
C GLN A 64 -1.46 -2.23 -3.97
N VAL A 65 -0.27 -1.72 -4.23
CA VAL A 65 -0.02 -0.28 -4.40
C VAL A 65 0.02 0.05 -5.88
N TYR A 66 -0.68 1.11 -6.29
CA TYR A 66 -0.65 1.60 -7.67
C TYR A 66 -0.43 3.12 -7.73
N PRO A 67 0.43 3.63 -8.63
CA PRO A 67 1.39 2.87 -9.43
C PRO A 67 2.44 2.20 -8.53
N ALA A 68 3.16 1.22 -9.07
CA ALA A 68 4.29 0.63 -8.36
C ALA A 68 5.30 1.74 -7.98
N PRO A 69 5.89 1.71 -6.77
CA PRO A 69 6.92 2.68 -6.36
C PRO A 69 8.09 2.71 -7.35
N GLU A 70 8.66 3.90 -7.59
CA GLU A 70 9.81 4.06 -8.48
C GLU A 70 11.05 3.31 -7.98
N LYS A 71 11.19 3.22 -6.65
CA LYS A 71 12.23 2.44 -5.99
C LYS A 71 11.59 1.25 -5.30
N LEU A 72 12.04 0.05 -5.64
CA LEU A 72 11.63 -1.18 -4.99
C LEU A 72 12.76 -1.69 -4.09
N PRO A 73 12.45 -2.44 -3.02
CA PRO A 73 13.47 -3.15 -2.24
C PRO A 73 14.34 -4.05 -3.12
N ALA A 74 15.61 -4.23 -2.76
CA ALA A 74 16.58 -5.00 -3.56
C ALA A 74 16.17 -6.47 -3.81
N HIS A 75 15.29 -7.02 -2.97
CA HIS A 75 14.78 -8.38 -3.08
C HIS A 75 13.45 -8.49 -3.84
N ALA A 76 12.90 -7.38 -4.37
CA ALA A 76 11.67 -7.40 -5.14
C ALA A 76 11.90 -7.93 -6.57
N ILE A 77 10.95 -8.69 -7.10
CA ILE A 77 10.95 -9.14 -8.49
C ILE A 77 10.26 -8.07 -9.34
N SER A 78 11.01 -7.45 -10.26
CA SER A 78 10.51 -6.43 -11.16
C SER A 78 9.89 -7.04 -12.43
N HIS A 79 8.94 -6.31 -13.04
CA HIS A 79 8.33 -6.64 -14.34
C HIS A 79 7.61 -8.01 -14.41
N ALA A 80 7.15 -8.54 -13.28
CA ALA A 80 6.31 -9.72 -13.25
C ALA A 80 4.90 -9.44 -13.83
N THR A 81 4.25 -10.48 -14.34
CA THR A 81 2.86 -10.44 -14.83
C THR A 81 2.02 -11.44 -14.04
N ILE A 82 0.84 -11.03 -13.58
CA ILE A 82 -0.13 -11.92 -12.93
C ILE A 82 -0.81 -12.75 -14.02
N ILE A 83 -0.74 -14.07 -13.90
CA ILE A 83 -1.28 -15.04 -14.87
C ILE A 83 -2.63 -15.63 -14.44
N ASP A 84 -2.93 -15.65 -13.13
CA ASP A 84 -4.19 -16.16 -12.55
C ASP A 84 -4.43 -15.52 -11.15
N VAL A 85 -5.68 -15.48 -10.67
CA VAL A 85 -6.09 -14.87 -9.37
C VAL A 85 -7.12 -15.66 -8.60
#